data_AF-A0A925A0B3-F1
#
_entry.id   AF-A0A925A0B3-F1
#
_cell.length_a   1.000
_cell.length_b   1.000
_cell.length_c   1.000
_cell.angle_alpha   90.00
_cell.angle_beta   90.00
_cell.angle_gamma   90.00
#
_symmetry.space_group_name_H-M   'P 1'
#
loop_
_entity.id
_entity.type
_entity.pdbx_description
1 polymer ?
#
loop_
_entity_poly.entity_id
_entity_poly.type
_entity_poly.pdbx_seq_one_letter_code
_entity_poly.pdbx_strand_id
1 'polypeptide(L)'
;MSEPRVSRRPALLLLLAVLLALECAALAALACYLVVELLIARPDSVATAIALLLLDLLAAIWVGIMAVHTLRGRSWIRGGAITWQILQIAVGIGSFQAPFSRPDIAWLLILPAAAVIILLFTPTVIAATRRRDELPED
;
A
#
# COMPACT_ATOMS: atom_id res chain seq x y z
N MET A 1 17.59 -22.43 -32.10
CA MET A 1 17.81 -22.51 -30.64
C MET A 1 17.12 -21.31 -30.01
N SER A 2 15.86 -21.49 -29.63
CA SER A 2 14.99 -20.40 -29.15
C SER A 2 15.25 -20.20 -27.66
N GLU A 3 15.85 -19.07 -27.27
CA GLU A 3 15.92 -18.75 -25.84
C GLU A 3 14.50 -18.59 -25.28
N PRO A 4 14.16 -19.24 -24.16
CA PRO A 4 12.93 -18.95 -23.45
C PRO A 4 13.05 -17.52 -22.91
N ARG A 5 12.45 -16.57 -23.62
CA ARG A 5 12.23 -15.21 -23.09
C ARG A 5 11.32 -15.32 -21.89
N VAL A 6 11.90 -15.56 -20.72
CA VAL A 6 11.19 -15.53 -19.44
C VAL A 6 10.48 -14.18 -19.41
N SER A 7 9.16 -14.24 -19.46
CA SER A 7 8.27 -13.09 -19.46
C SER A 7 8.38 -12.41 -18.09
N ARG A 8 9.49 -11.70 -17.82
CA ARG A 8 9.74 -10.95 -16.57
C ARG A 8 8.72 -9.82 -16.36
N ARG A 9 8.02 -9.42 -17.43
CA ARG A 9 7.05 -8.32 -17.46
C ARG A 9 5.85 -8.53 -16.50
N PRO A 10 5.16 -9.69 -16.50
CA PRO A 10 4.09 -9.98 -15.53
C PRO A 10 4.54 -10.14 -14.07
N ALA A 11 5.75 -10.65 -13.82
CA ALA A 11 6.18 -10.99 -12.46
C ALA A 11 6.34 -9.77 -11.55
N LEU A 12 6.90 -8.67 -12.06
CA LEU A 12 7.08 -7.45 -11.26
C LEU A 12 5.77 -6.70 -10.99
N LEU A 13 4.84 -6.73 -11.95
CA LEU A 13 3.49 -6.20 -11.73
C LEU A 13 2.72 -7.02 -10.69
N LEU A 14 2.85 -8.35 -10.75
CA LEU A 14 2.23 -9.24 -9.77
C LEU A 14 2.83 -9.00 -8.37
N LEU A 15 4.15 -8.84 -8.28
CA LEU A 15 4.81 -8.50 -7.02
C LEU A 15 4.30 -7.16 -6.44
N LEU A 16 4.19 -6.12 -7.27
CA LEU A 16 3.62 -4.84 -6.85
C LEU A 16 2.18 -5.00 -6.34
N ALA A 17 1.34 -5.72 -7.08
CA ALA A 17 -0.05 -5.96 -6.69
C ALA A 17 -0.14 -6.76 -5.38
N VAL A 18 0.73 -7.76 -5.19
CA VAL A 18 0.81 -8.54 -3.94
C VAL A 18 1.23 -7.65 -2.77
N LEU A 19 2.23 -6.78 -2.95
CA LEU A 19 2.65 -5.86 -1.88
C LEU A 19 1.52 -4.90 -1.47
N LEU A 20 0.84 -4.30 -2.44
CA LEU A 20 -0.32 -3.44 -2.15
C LEU A 20 -1.48 -4.22 -1.51
N ALA A 21 -1.70 -5.46 -1.91
CA ALA A 21 -2.71 -6.33 -1.28
C ALA A 21 -2.33 -6.68 0.17
N LEU A 22 -1.05 -6.91 0.46
CA LEU A 22 -0.56 -7.14 1.81
C LEU A 22 -0.69 -5.88 2.68
N GLU A 23 -0.40 -4.69 2.15
CA GLU A 23 -0.64 -3.43 2.85
C GLU A 23 -2.13 -3.24 3.15
N CYS A 24 -3.00 -3.50 2.18
CA CYS A 24 -4.45 -3.45 2.38
C CYS A 24 -4.91 -4.45 3.46
N ALA A 25 -4.35 -5.66 3.47
CA ALA A 25 -4.67 -6.67 4.48
C ALA A 25 -4.18 -6.26 5.88
N ALA A 26 -3.01 -5.63 5.97
CA ALA A 26 -2.48 -5.10 7.23
C ALA A 26 -3.37 -3.98 7.78
N LEU A 27 -3.82 -3.05 6.94
CA LEU A 27 -4.78 -2.01 7.33
C LEU A 27 -6.11 -2.61 7.76
N ALA A 28 -6.65 -3.60 7.02
CA ALA A 28 -7.88 -4.27 7.43
C ALA A 28 -7.75 -5.00 8.78
N ALA A 29 -6.60 -5.63 9.04
CA ALA A 29 -6.31 -6.24 10.33
C ALA A 29 -6.21 -5.19 11.45
N LEU A 30 -5.60 -4.04 11.17
CA LEU A 30 -5.52 -2.92 12.11
C LEU A 30 -6.91 -2.34 12.40
N ALA A 31 -7.77 -2.15 11.40
CA ALA A 31 -9.15 -1.73 11.59
C ALA A 31 -9.91 -2.69 12.50
N CYS A 32 -9.79 -4.01 12.26
CA CYS A 32 -10.39 -5.03 13.13
C CYS A 32 -9.86 -4.92 14.56
N TYR A 33 -8.56 -4.74 14.74
CA TYR A 33 -7.94 -4.54 16.05
C TYR A 33 -8.49 -3.28 16.74
N LEU A 34 -8.56 -2.14 16.05
CA LEU A 34 -9.09 -0.88 16.58
C LEU A 34 -10.58 -0.98 16.96
N VAL A 35 -11.38 -1.71 16.18
CA VAL A 35 -12.79 -1.99 16.53
C VAL A 35 -12.86 -2.81 17.80
N VAL A 36 -12.09 -3.90 17.92
CA VAL A 36 -12.05 -4.72 19.13
C VAL A 36 -11.60 -3.88 20.33
N GLU A 37 -10.52 -3.11 20.18
CA GLU A 37 -9.99 -2.21 21.21
C GLU A 37 -11.05 -1.19 21.67
N LEU A 38 -11.80 -0.59 20.76
CA LEU A 38 -12.88 0.35 21.10
C LEU A 38 -14.03 -0.31 21.88
N LEU A 39 -14.25 -1.62 21.70
CA LEU A 39 -15.32 -2.36 22.36
C LEU A 39 -14.92 -2.87 23.75
N ILE A 40 -13.64 -3.24 23.95
CA ILE A 40 -13.19 -3.92 25.18
C ILE A 40 -12.28 -3.06 26.06
N ALA A 41 -11.57 -2.10 25.49
CA ALA A 41 -10.65 -1.23 26.21
C ALA A 41 -11.32 0.10 26.55
N ARG A 42 -10.76 0.81 27.53
CA ARG A 42 -11.17 2.18 27.86
C ARG A 42 -10.16 3.14 27.24
N PRO A 43 -10.42 3.70 26.04
CA PRO A 43 -9.48 4.62 25.41
C PRO A 43 -9.39 5.91 26.23
N ASP A 44 -8.20 6.51 26.27
CA ASP A 44 -7.98 7.82 26.89
C ASP A 44 -8.84 8.91 26.23
N SER A 45 -9.11 8.74 24.94
CA SER A 45 -9.99 9.60 24.14
C SER A 45 -10.74 8.77 23.10
N VAL A 46 -12.06 8.65 23.27
CA VAL A 46 -12.95 7.99 22.30
C VAL A 46 -12.91 8.71 20.95
N ALA A 47 -12.82 10.05 20.97
CA ALA A 47 -12.75 10.84 19.73
C ALA A 47 -11.49 10.50 18.92
N THR A 48 -10.34 10.36 19.58
CA THR A 48 -9.07 9.97 18.91
C THR A 48 -9.15 8.56 18.37
N ALA A 49 -9.72 7.62 19.14
CA ALA A 49 -9.88 6.23 18.69
C ALA A 49 -10.76 6.13 17.43
N ILE A 50 -11.90 6.82 17.41
CA ILE A 50 -12.78 6.87 16.22
C ILE A 50 -12.08 7.54 15.04
N ALA A 51 -11.36 8.64 15.26
CA ALA A 51 -10.64 9.33 14.20
C ALA A 51 -9.57 8.43 13.55
N LEU A 52 -8.82 7.69 14.35
CA LEU A 52 -7.83 6.72 13.86
C LEU A 52 -8.49 5.58 13.07
N LEU A 53 -9.59 5.03 13.58
CA LEU A 53 -10.33 3.97 12.88
C LEU A 53 -10.85 4.44 11.52
N LEU A 54 -11.45 5.63 11.44
CA LEU A 54 -11.97 6.16 10.18
C LEU A 54 -10.85 6.46 9.17
N LEU A 55 -9.73 7.02 9.65
CA LEU A 55 -8.55 7.27 8.82
C LEU A 55 -7.97 5.97 8.27
N ASP A 56 -7.87 4.94 9.12
CA ASP A 56 -7.36 3.62 8.75
C ASP A 56 -8.27 2.92 7.74
N LEU A 57 -9.59 2.98 7.93
CA LEU A 57 -10.56 2.45 6.96
C LEU A 57 -10.47 3.17 5.61
N LEU A 58 -10.32 4.49 5.61
CA LEU A 58 -10.13 5.28 4.39
C LEU A 58 -8.85 4.85 3.66
N ALA A 59 -7.76 4.66 4.40
CA ALA A 59 -6.51 4.14 3.88
C ALA A 59 -6.68 2.73 3.29
N ALA A 60 -7.33 1.82 4.01
CA ALA A 60 -7.56 0.45 3.56
C ALA A 60 -8.35 0.41 2.24
N ILE A 61 -9.42 1.20 2.14
CA ILE A 61 -10.22 1.32 0.92
C ILE A 61 -9.36 1.87 -0.23
N TRP A 62 -8.59 2.93 0.03
CA TRP A 62 -7.72 3.55 -0.98
C TRP A 62 -6.71 2.56 -1.53
N VAL A 63 -5.96 1.89 -0.65
CA VAL A 63 -4.92 0.92 -1.03
C VAL A 63 -5.55 -0.29 -1.73
N GLY A 64 -6.70 -0.76 -1.26
CA GLY A 64 -7.45 -1.83 -1.92
C GLY A 64 -7.85 -1.46 -3.35
N ILE A 65 -8.34 -0.24 -3.58
CA ILE A 65 -8.64 0.27 -4.93
C ILE A 65 -7.36 0.28 -5.78
N MET A 66 -6.23 0.76 -5.24
CA MET A 66 -4.95 0.78 -5.97
C MET A 66 -4.46 -0.63 -6.31
N ALA A 67 -4.58 -1.60 -5.40
CA ALA A 67 -4.19 -2.99 -5.63
C ALA A 67 -5.00 -3.62 -6.77
N VAL A 68 -6.33 -3.49 -6.75
CA VAL A 68 -7.22 -4.00 -7.81
C VAL A 68 -6.93 -3.35 -9.16
N HIS A 69 -6.75 -2.02 -9.17
CA HIS A 69 -6.46 -1.32 -10.41
C HIS A 69 -5.07 -1.65 -10.94
N THR A 70 -4.09 -1.96 -10.08
CA THR A 70 -2.73 -2.30 -10.51
C THR A 70 -2.75 -3.52 -11.43
N LEU A 71 -3.59 -4.50 -11.11
CA LEU A 71 -3.83 -5.68 -11.96
C LEU A 71 -4.54 -5.32 -13.28
N ARG A 72 -5.29 -4.22 -13.32
CA ARG A 72 -5.93 -3.67 -14.53
C ARG A 72 -4.99 -2.81 -15.38
N GLY A 73 -3.79 -2.48 -14.88
CA GLY A 73 -2.72 -1.83 -15.65
C GLY A 73 -2.94 -0.36 -16.00
N ARG A 74 -3.81 0.38 -15.31
CA ARG A 74 -4.06 1.81 -15.61
C ARG A 74 -2.90 2.70 -15.17
N SER A 75 -2.49 3.67 -15.98
CA SER A 75 -1.36 4.56 -15.64
C SER A 75 -1.60 5.52 -14.47
N TRP A 76 -2.85 5.93 -14.21
CA TRP A 76 -3.18 6.89 -13.14
C TRP A 76 -2.96 6.37 -11.71
N ILE A 77 -2.80 5.05 -11.56
CA ILE A 77 -2.59 4.36 -10.28
C ILE A 77 -1.26 4.77 -9.65
N ARG A 78 -0.26 5.12 -10.48
CA ARG A 78 1.09 5.45 -9.99
C ARG A 78 1.07 6.65 -9.05
N GLY A 79 0.29 7.68 -9.39
CA GLY A 79 0.15 8.86 -8.53
C GLY A 79 -0.44 8.48 -7.17
N GLY A 80 -1.57 7.76 -7.17
CA GLY A 80 -2.26 7.35 -5.94
C GLY A 80 -1.43 6.40 -5.07
N ALA A 81 -0.69 5.47 -5.67
CA ALA A 81 0.20 4.57 -4.93
C ALA A 81 1.40 5.33 -4.34
N ILE A 82 2.03 6.24 -5.09
CA ILE A 82 3.14 7.07 -4.58
C ILE A 82 2.67 7.93 -3.40
N THR A 83 1.50 8.57 -3.52
CA THR A 83 0.92 9.37 -2.43
C THR A 83 0.75 8.53 -1.18
N TRP A 84 0.18 7.33 -1.31
CA TRP A 84 0.03 6.41 -0.18
C TRP A 84 1.38 6.06 0.46
N GLN A 85 2.41 5.73 -0.34
CA GLN A 85 3.72 5.37 0.21
C GLN A 85 4.39 6.51 0.95
N ILE A 86 4.23 7.76 0.49
CA ILE A 86 4.74 8.94 1.20
C ILE A 86 4.02 9.10 2.55
N LEU A 87 2.69 8.94 2.57
CA LEU A 87 1.92 8.99 3.82
C LEU A 87 2.36 7.88 4.79
N GLN A 88 2.53 6.66 4.30
CA GLN A 88 2.96 5.52 5.11
C GLN A 88 4.37 5.74 5.70
N ILE A 89 5.31 6.27 4.92
CA ILE A 89 6.65 6.64 5.42
C ILE A 89 6.53 7.74 6.48
N ALA A 90 5.68 8.75 6.29
CA ALA A 90 5.48 9.80 7.28
C ALA A 90 4.94 9.23 8.62
N VAL A 91 3.99 8.28 8.55
CA VAL A 91 3.48 7.57 9.73
C VAL A 91 4.60 6.72 10.39
N GLY A 92 5.41 6.04 9.59
CA GLY A 92 6.58 5.29 10.08
C GLY A 92 7.59 6.19 10.79
N ILE A 93 7.90 7.36 10.22
CA ILE A 93 8.78 8.36 10.86
C ILE A 93 8.17 8.87 12.17
N GLY A 94 6.86 9.15 12.19
CA GLY A 94 6.14 9.53 13.40
C GLY A 94 6.23 8.47 14.51
N SER A 95 6.27 7.20 14.14
CA SER A 95 6.41 6.07 15.07
C SER A 95 7.77 6.03 15.80
N PHE A 96 8.83 6.64 15.22
CA PHE A 96 10.10 6.85 15.92
C PHE A 96 10.05 7.98 16.95
N GLN A 97 9.18 8.97 16.75
CA GLN A 97 9.13 10.19 17.57
C GLN A 97 8.11 10.09 18.72
N ALA A 98 7.31 9.03 18.76
CA ALA A 98 6.27 8.85 19.78
C ALA A 98 6.87 8.72 21.20
N PRO A 99 6.14 9.13 22.26
CA PRO A 99 6.58 8.96 23.65
C PRO A 99 6.95 7.52 24.02
N PHE A 100 6.27 6.56 23.40
CA PHE A 100 6.62 5.13 23.42
C PHE A 100 7.15 4.72 22.05
N SER A 101 8.28 5.33 21.66
CA SER A 101 8.90 5.08 20.37
C SER A 101 8.99 3.57 20.11
N ARG A 102 8.47 3.15 18.96
CA ARG A 102 8.42 1.75 18.53
C ARG A 102 9.17 1.59 17.21
N PRO A 103 10.51 1.44 17.27
CA PRO A 103 11.35 1.28 16.09
C PRO A 103 10.95 0.09 15.22
N ASP A 104 10.43 -0.96 15.86
CA ASP A 104 9.87 -2.15 15.23
C ASP A 104 8.72 -1.81 14.27
N ILE A 105 7.73 -1.02 14.73
CA ILE A 105 6.60 -0.59 13.91
C ILE A 105 7.08 0.38 12.81
N ALA A 106 7.98 1.30 13.16
CA ALA A 106 8.50 2.28 12.22
C ALA A 106 9.18 1.61 11.00
N TRP A 107 10.04 0.62 11.23
CA TRP A 107 10.67 -0.14 10.16
C TRP A 107 9.68 -1.00 9.38
N LEU A 108 8.69 -1.59 10.06
CA LEU A 108 7.64 -2.40 9.44
C LEU A 108 6.78 -1.58 8.47
N LEU A 109 6.63 -0.26 8.70
CA LEU A 109 5.93 0.65 7.79
C LEU A 109 6.84 1.18 6.66
N ILE A 110 8.08 1.56 6.98
CA ILE A 110 8.99 2.22 6.02
C ILE A 110 9.53 1.25 4.97
N LEU A 111 9.93 0.03 5.36
CA LEU A 111 10.53 -0.95 4.44
C LEU A 111 9.60 -1.36 3.28
N PRO A 112 8.34 -1.77 3.51
CA PRO A 112 7.43 -2.08 2.41
C PRO A 112 7.17 -0.86 1.53
N ALA A 113 7.04 0.33 2.13
CA ALA A 113 6.80 1.55 1.37
C ALA A 113 7.96 1.90 0.43
N ALA A 114 9.19 1.78 0.93
CA ALA A 114 10.38 1.94 0.11
C ALA A 114 10.44 0.91 -1.03
N ALA A 115 10.10 -0.35 -0.75
CA ALA A 115 10.07 -1.41 -1.75
C ALA A 115 9.03 -1.12 -2.86
N VAL A 116 7.83 -0.68 -2.49
CA VAL A 116 6.78 -0.31 -3.45
C VAL A 116 7.19 0.89 -4.29
N ILE A 117 7.78 1.93 -3.68
CA ILE A 117 8.32 3.09 -4.43
C ILE A 117 9.35 2.64 -5.47
N ILE A 118 10.32 1.82 -5.07
CA ILE A 118 11.36 1.31 -5.98
C ILE A 118 10.73 0.54 -7.16
N LEU A 119 9.72 -0.30 -6.88
CA LEU A 119 8.99 -1.03 -7.91
C LEU A 119 8.23 -0.09 -8.86
N LEU A 120 7.57 0.94 -8.34
CA LEU A 120 6.80 1.93 -9.13
C LEU A 120 7.67 2.76 -10.09
N PHE A 121 8.96 2.92 -9.77
CA PHE A 121 9.94 3.58 -10.64
C PHE A 121 10.73 2.61 -11.54
N THR A 122 10.54 1.31 -11.38
CA THR A 122 11.22 0.32 -12.22
C THR A 122 10.70 0.39 -13.66
N PRO A 123 11.56 0.48 -14.69
CA PRO A 123 11.15 0.65 -16.10
C PRO A 123 10.14 -0.38 -16.58
N THR A 124 10.20 -1.59 -16.02
CA THR A 124 9.27 -2.69 -16.33
C THR A 124 7.84 -2.39 -15.91
N VAL A 125 7.63 -1.82 -14.72
CA VAL A 125 6.29 -1.45 -14.23
C VAL A 125 5.76 -0.28 -15.06
N ILE A 126 6.61 0.71 -15.35
CA ILE A 126 6.27 1.86 -16.20
C ILE A 126 5.79 1.42 -17.58
N ALA A 127 6.56 0.55 -18.25
CA ALA A 127 6.23 0.06 -19.59
C ALA A 127 4.93 -0.76 -19.59
N ALA A 128 4.67 -1.53 -18.52
CA ALA A 128 3.48 -2.36 -18.44
C ALA A 128 2.21 -1.56 -18.14
N THR A 129 2.31 -0.49 -17.36
CA THR A 129 1.18 0.45 -17.15
C THR A 129 0.90 1.36 -18.36
N ARG A 130 1.91 1.63 -19.21
CA ARG A 130 1.74 2.49 -20.39
C ARG A 130 1.13 1.77 -21.60
N ARG A 131 1.45 0.48 -21.79
CA ARG A 131 1.03 -0.30 -22.96
C ARG A 131 -0.46 -0.67 -22.96
N ARG A 132 -1.15 -0.60 -21.81
CA ARG A 132 -2.57 -0.92 -21.68
C ARG A 132 -3.47 0.26 -22.09
N ASP A 133 -3.03 1.49 -21.83
CA ASP A 133 -3.75 2.70 -22.21
C ASP A 133 -3.75 2.95 -23.73
N GLU A 134 -2.84 2.31 -24.47
CA GLU A 134 -2.69 2.45 -25.93
C GLU A 134 -3.50 1.42 -26.74
N LEU A 135 -4.13 0.42 -26.10
CA LEU A 135 -4.95 -0.58 -26.81
C LEU A 135 -6.43 -0.14 -26.80
N PRO A 136 -7.09 -0.01 -27.96
CA PRO A 136 -8.53 0.20 -28.04
C PRO A 136 -9.27 -0.92 -27.31
N GLU A 137 -10.28 -0.57 -26.50
CA GLU A 137 -11.19 -1.56 -25.91
C GLU A 137 -12.18 -1.99 -26.99
N ASP A 138 -11.97 -3.18 -27.57
CA ASP A 138 -12.91 -3.87 -28.45
C ASP A 138 -14.04 -4.53 -27.65
#